data_AF-A0AA51QST9-F1
#
_entry.id   AF-A0AA51QST9-F1
#
_cell.length_a   1.000
_cell.length_b   1.000
_cell.length_c   1.000
_cell.angle_alpha   90.00
_cell.angle_beta   90.00
_cell.angle_gamma   90.00
#
_symmetry.space_group_name_H-M   'P 1'
#
loop_
_entity.id
_entity.type
_entity.pdbx_description
1 polymer ?
#
loop_
_entity_poly.entity_id
_entity_poly.type
_entity_poly.pdbx_seq_one_letter_code
_entity_poly.pdbx_strand_id
1 'polypeptide(L)'
;MNRKTASWRFSSLVSGYERVVPLELRPEINFSSMLIDYEDESGEEQFRRWVKCVQHESPKQWADDAVSILWGVVSPGNNFTENAPFQNHPFWTRSSEPDNFLKHFTWPIHERTGERLDWFQLPVVNDRFKEWAKALNWTPSPLQATCPLRSIVQSRNGVL
;
A
#
# COMPACT_ATOMS: atom_id res chain seq x y z
N MET A 1 -21.95 4.60 -9.85
CA MET A 1 -21.80 3.38 -10.70
C MET A 1 -20.91 2.41 -9.93
N ASN A 2 -21.44 1.30 -9.42
CA ASN A 2 -20.62 0.29 -8.73
C ASN A 2 -19.73 -0.40 -9.77
N ARG A 3 -18.44 -0.05 -9.83
CA ARG A 3 -17.46 -0.83 -10.57
C ARG A 3 -17.45 -2.22 -9.92
N LYS A 4 -17.94 -3.24 -10.64
CA LYS A 4 -17.73 -4.62 -10.21
C LYS A 4 -16.23 -4.87 -10.24
N THR A 5 -15.61 -4.93 -9.07
CA THR A 5 -14.20 -5.30 -8.94
C THR A 5 -14.03 -6.72 -9.46
N ALA A 6 -13.03 -6.94 -10.30
CA ALA A 6 -12.70 -8.27 -10.80
C ALA A 6 -12.43 -9.23 -9.63
N SER A 7 -12.90 -10.46 -9.73
CA SER A 7 -12.62 -11.52 -8.75
C SER A 7 -11.48 -12.41 -9.23
N TRP A 8 -10.60 -12.76 -8.30
CA TRP A 8 -9.39 -13.54 -8.54
C TRP A 8 -9.45 -14.82 -7.74
N ARG A 9 -9.10 -15.93 -8.40
CA ARG A 9 -8.99 -17.25 -7.81
C ARG A 9 -7.54 -17.57 -7.51
N PHE A 10 -7.27 -18.04 -6.30
CA PHE A 10 -5.96 -18.51 -5.87
C PHE A 10 -6.11 -19.51 -4.72
N SER A 11 -5.09 -20.31 -4.48
CA SER A 11 -5.10 -21.34 -3.43
C SER A 11 -3.88 -21.23 -2.55
N SER A 12 -4.03 -21.56 -1.26
CA SER A 12 -2.89 -21.71 -0.37
C SER A 12 -1.98 -22.82 -0.86
N LEU A 13 -0.67 -22.56 -0.91
CA LEU A 13 0.34 -23.58 -1.23
C LEU A 13 0.51 -24.60 -0.11
N VAL A 14 0.11 -24.26 1.12
CA VAL A 14 0.23 -25.13 2.29
C VAL A 14 -1.01 -26.02 2.44
N SER A 15 -2.21 -25.43 2.42
CA SER A 15 -3.45 -26.18 2.70
C SER A 15 -4.24 -26.58 1.46
N GLY A 16 -3.91 -26.02 0.29
CA GLY A 16 -4.72 -26.16 -0.93
C GLY A 16 -6.05 -25.41 -0.90
N TYR A 17 -6.39 -24.72 0.20
CA TYR A 17 -7.66 -23.99 0.33
C TYR A 17 -7.74 -22.88 -0.72
N GLU A 18 -8.79 -22.93 -1.53
CA GLU A 18 -9.06 -21.98 -2.61
C GLU A 18 -9.89 -20.79 -2.12
N ARG A 19 -9.60 -19.61 -2.66
CA ARG A 19 -10.35 -18.38 -2.48
C ARG A 19 -10.69 -17.79 -3.85
N VAL A 20 -11.90 -17.26 -3.98
CA VAL A 20 -12.35 -16.45 -5.13
C VAL A 20 -12.84 -15.12 -4.60
N VAL A 21 -12.02 -14.08 -4.70
CA VAL A 21 -12.28 -12.79 -4.05
C VAL A 21 -11.76 -11.62 -4.88
N PRO A 22 -12.32 -10.40 -4.77
CA PRO A 22 -11.69 -9.23 -5.36
C PRO A 22 -10.37 -8.93 -4.66
N LEU A 23 -9.40 -8.40 -5.40
CA LEU A 23 -8.10 -7.99 -4.86
C LEU A 23 -7.84 -6.51 -5.18
N GLU A 24 -7.24 -5.80 -4.24
CA GLU A 24 -6.74 -4.44 -4.38
C GLU A 24 -5.40 -4.28 -3.68
N LEU A 25 -4.65 -3.24 -4.04
CA LEU A 25 -3.41 -2.86 -3.40
C LEU A 25 -3.65 -1.73 -2.40
N ARG A 26 -3.08 -1.87 -1.20
CA ARG A 26 -3.09 -0.82 -0.18
C ARG A 26 -1.66 -0.38 0.16
N PRO A 27 -1.33 0.90 -0.05
CA PRO A 27 -0.03 1.43 0.34
C PRO A 27 -0.03 1.72 1.85
N GLU A 28 1.08 1.43 2.49
CA GLU A 28 1.42 1.86 3.84
C GLU A 28 2.73 2.64 3.77
N ILE A 29 2.62 3.97 3.86
CA ILE A 29 3.76 4.88 3.70
C ILE A 29 4.47 5.04 5.04
N ASN A 30 5.77 4.71 5.08
CA ASN A 30 6.61 4.75 6.28
C ASN A 30 6.12 3.87 7.46
N PHE A 31 5.31 2.82 7.24
CA PHE A 31 4.84 1.92 8.32
C PHE A 31 4.13 2.61 9.48
N SER A 32 3.64 3.82 9.26
CA SER A 32 3.37 4.70 10.37
C SER A 32 2.02 4.34 10.99
N SER A 33 2.05 3.47 11.99
CA SER A 33 0.94 3.26 12.92
C SER A 33 0.64 4.51 13.75
N MET A 34 1.52 5.52 13.73
CA MET A 34 1.37 6.74 14.50
C MET A 34 0.09 7.52 14.16
N LEU A 35 -0.44 7.38 12.94
CA LEU A 35 -1.73 8.00 12.58
C LEU A 35 -2.91 7.44 13.39
N ILE A 36 -2.77 6.24 13.99
CA ILE A 36 -3.79 5.64 14.86
C ILE A 36 -4.01 6.51 16.11
N ASP A 37 -2.96 7.14 16.63
CA ASP A 37 -3.04 7.98 17.84
C ASP A 37 -3.72 9.35 17.57
N TYR A 38 -3.98 9.68 16.31
CA TYR A 38 -4.50 10.98 15.86
C TYR A 38 -5.73 10.87 14.97
N GLU A 39 -6.46 9.74 15.02
CA GLU A 39 -7.63 9.50 14.16
C GLU A 39 -8.74 10.56 14.33
N ASP A 40 -8.86 11.16 15.52
CA ASP A 40 -9.83 12.21 15.83
C ASP A 40 -9.43 13.61 15.32
N GLU A 41 -8.18 13.79 14.87
CA GLU A 41 -7.71 15.07 14.34
C GLU A 41 -8.13 15.28 12.87
N SER A 42 -8.11 16.53 12.42
CA SER A 42 -8.34 16.85 11.01
C SER A 42 -7.26 16.22 10.11
N GLY A 43 -7.60 15.90 8.87
CA GLY A 43 -6.64 15.34 7.90
C GLY A 43 -5.38 16.18 7.71
N GLU A 44 -5.49 17.52 7.72
CA GLU A 44 -4.34 18.41 7.61
C GLU A 44 -3.41 18.33 8.82
N GLU A 45 -3.98 18.19 10.02
CA GLU A 45 -3.19 18.03 11.25
C GLU A 45 -2.52 16.65 11.29
N GLN A 46 -3.23 15.59 10.92
CA GLN A 46 -2.66 14.24 10.72
C GLN A 46 -1.49 14.29 9.73
N PHE A 47 -1.67 14.94 8.57
CA PHE A 47 -0.63 15.11 7.57
C PHE A 47 0.57 15.89 8.12
N ARG A 48 0.34 17.02 8.81
CA ARG A 48 1.40 17.85 9.40
C ARG A 48 2.21 17.08 10.45
N ARG A 49 1.57 16.29 11.31
CA ARG A 49 2.25 15.46 12.32
C ARG A 49 3.04 14.34 11.67
N TRP A 50 2.45 13.66 10.70
CA TRP A 50 3.11 12.61 9.94
C TRP A 50 4.36 13.13 9.23
N VAL A 51 4.31 14.29 8.56
CA VAL A 51 5.48 14.94 7.95
C VAL A 51 6.59 15.19 8.98
N LYS A 52 6.26 15.73 10.16
CA LYS A 52 7.24 15.97 11.23
C LYS A 52 7.89 14.68 11.72
N CYS A 53 7.11 13.61 11.84
CA CYS A 53 7.64 12.29 12.21
C CYS A 53 8.57 11.72 11.14
N VAL A 54 8.18 11.76 9.86
CA VAL A 54 9.08 11.32 8.77
C VAL A 54 10.39 12.11 8.77
N GLN A 55 10.33 13.43 8.98
CA GLN A 55 11.52 14.28 9.09
C GLN A 55 12.42 13.88 10.27
N HIS A 56 11.83 13.48 11.39
CA HIS A 56 12.55 13.13 12.62
C HIS A 56 13.11 11.70 12.59
N GLU A 57 12.26 10.72 12.26
CA GLU A 57 12.56 9.29 12.34
C GLU A 57 13.25 8.77 11.08
N SER A 58 13.02 9.40 9.93
CA SER A 58 13.57 9.01 8.64
C SER A 58 14.16 10.20 7.87
N PRO A 59 15.12 10.94 8.47
CA PRO A 59 15.67 12.16 7.88
C PRO A 59 16.33 11.93 6.52
N LYS A 60 16.91 10.74 6.29
CA LYS A 60 17.46 10.35 4.98
C LYS A 60 16.36 10.20 3.92
N GLN A 61 15.26 9.52 4.22
CA GLN A 61 14.15 9.35 3.29
C GLN A 61 13.49 10.70 2.95
N TRP A 62 13.39 11.59 3.93
CA TRP A 62 12.97 12.98 3.71
C TRP A 62 13.94 13.75 2.80
N ALA A 63 15.25 13.66 3.07
CA ALA A 63 16.28 14.35 2.28
C ALA A 63 16.40 13.84 0.84
N ASP A 64 16.16 12.54 0.64
CA ASP A 64 16.18 11.89 -0.68
C ASP A 64 14.84 12.03 -1.41
N ASP A 65 13.80 12.57 -0.75
CA ASP A 65 12.43 12.63 -1.27
C ASP A 65 11.87 11.26 -1.70
N ALA A 66 12.15 10.25 -0.88
CA ALA A 66 11.93 8.86 -1.23
C ALA A 66 11.47 8.06 -0.01
N VAL A 67 10.27 8.36 0.48
CA VAL A 67 9.68 7.68 1.65
C VAL A 67 9.13 6.32 1.24
N SER A 68 9.64 5.25 1.84
CA SER A 68 9.33 3.87 1.45
C SER A 68 7.84 3.56 1.60
N ILE A 69 7.31 2.78 0.66
CA ILE A 69 5.93 2.28 0.67
C ILE A 69 5.97 0.76 0.85
N LEU A 70 5.28 0.26 1.87
CA LEU A 70 4.91 -1.14 1.95
C LEU A 70 3.59 -1.34 1.21
N TRP A 71 3.48 -2.43 0.47
CA TRP A 71 2.28 -2.79 -0.25
C TRP A 71 1.62 -4.02 0.36
N GLY A 72 0.35 -3.87 0.71
CA GLY A 72 -0.55 -4.98 1.04
C GLY A 72 -1.45 -5.33 -0.14
N VAL A 73 -1.70 -6.61 -0.33
CA VAL A 73 -2.77 -7.17 -1.16
C VAL A 73 -3.92 -7.48 -0.22
N VAL A 74 -5.08 -6.88 -0.46
CA VAL A 74 -6.24 -7.11 0.40
C VAL A 74 -7.46 -7.47 -0.43
N SER A 75 -8.43 -8.09 0.25
CA SER A 75 -9.76 -8.27 -0.31
C SER A 75 -10.81 -7.56 0.54
N PRO A 76 -11.45 -6.50 0.01
CA PRO A 76 -12.51 -5.79 0.71
C PRO A 76 -13.63 -6.74 1.16
N GLY A 77 -13.95 -6.72 2.46
CA GLY A 77 -15.04 -7.50 3.03
C GLY A 77 -14.78 -9.01 3.19
N ASN A 78 -13.60 -9.53 2.83
CA ASN A 78 -13.30 -10.98 2.87
C ASN A 78 -12.21 -11.36 3.91
N ASN A 79 -11.86 -10.44 4.81
CA ASN A 79 -10.84 -10.62 5.85
C ASN A 79 -9.56 -11.28 5.31
N PHE A 80 -9.07 -10.78 4.17
CA PHE A 80 -7.85 -11.25 3.54
C PHE A 80 -6.88 -10.08 3.40
N THR A 81 -5.67 -10.27 3.92
CA THR A 81 -4.56 -9.34 3.81
C THR A 81 -3.26 -10.13 3.73
N GLU A 82 -2.35 -9.70 2.88
CA GLU A 82 -1.03 -10.28 2.70
C GLU A 82 -0.08 -9.23 2.11
N ASN A 83 1.24 -9.38 2.24
CA ASN A 83 2.18 -8.49 1.58
C ASN A 83 2.20 -8.71 0.06
N ALA A 84 2.19 -7.63 -0.70
CA ALA A 84 2.28 -7.70 -2.16
C ALA A 84 3.63 -8.27 -2.63
N PRO A 85 3.68 -8.97 -3.77
CA PRO A 85 4.94 -9.37 -4.37
C PRO A 85 5.66 -8.17 -4.99
N PHE A 86 6.93 -8.36 -5.35
CA PHE A 86 7.76 -7.41 -6.10
C PHE A 86 7.99 -6.05 -5.43
N GLN A 87 7.69 -5.92 -4.14
CA GLN A 87 8.09 -4.75 -3.37
C GLN A 87 9.55 -4.87 -2.89
N ASN A 88 10.33 -3.80 -3.06
CA ASN A 88 11.68 -3.72 -2.55
C ASN A 88 11.67 -2.94 -1.23
N HIS A 89 11.42 -3.64 -0.13
CA HIS A 89 11.24 -2.99 1.15
C HIS A 89 12.39 -3.29 2.14
N PRO A 90 13.08 -2.28 2.72
CA PRO A 90 14.29 -2.45 3.54
C PRO A 90 14.17 -3.35 4.77
N PHE A 91 12.98 -3.54 5.37
CA PHE A 91 12.81 -4.51 6.47
C PHE A 91 12.95 -5.97 6.02
N TRP A 92 12.77 -6.25 4.73
CA TRP A 92 12.77 -7.59 4.17
C TRP A 92 14.16 -8.08 3.78
N THR A 93 15.17 -7.21 3.76
CA THR A 93 16.55 -7.60 3.43
C THR A 93 17.23 -8.41 4.52
N ARG A 94 16.55 -8.65 5.66
CA ARG A 94 17.06 -9.48 6.76
C ARG A 94 16.69 -10.96 6.65
N SER A 95 15.67 -11.32 5.86
CA SER A 95 15.37 -12.72 5.52
C SER A 95 15.86 -13.04 4.11
N SER A 96 16.31 -14.27 3.87
CA SER A 96 16.77 -14.71 2.55
C SER A 96 15.65 -14.71 1.50
N GLU A 97 14.39 -14.70 1.93
CA GLU A 97 13.21 -14.62 1.07
C GLU A 97 12.15 -13.69 1.68
N PRO A 98 11.57 -12.76 0.91
CA PRO A 98 10.49 -11.91 1.38
C PRO A 98 9.20 -12.73 1.60
N ASP A 99 8.61 -12.60 2.78
CA ASP A 99 7.32 -13.20 3.15
C ASP A 99 6.18 -12.41 2.47
N ASN A 100 5.79 -12.84 1.28
CA ASN A 100 4.78 -12.18 0.47
C ASN A 100 3.75 -13.16 -0.07
N PHE A 101 2.74 -12.62 -0.76
CA PHE A 101 1.64 -13.37 -1.34
C PHE A 101 2.10 -14.62 -2.11
N LEU A 102 3.11 -14.51 -2.97
CA LEU A 102 3.54 -15.62 -3.83
C LEU A 102 4.33 -16.70 -3.10
N LYS A 103 4.72 -16.46 -1.84
CA LYS A 103 5.29 -17.49 -0.97
C LYS A 103 4.22 -18.40 -0.37
N HIS A 104 3.02 -17.86 -0.12
CA HIS A 104 1.95 -18.57 0.60
C HIS A 104 0.82 -19.05 -0.33
N PHE A 105 0.68 -18.45 -1.51
CA PHE A 105 -0.44 -18.67 -2.41
C PHE A 105 0.02 -18.85 -3.87
N THR A 106 -0.81 -19.55 -4.65
CA THR A 106 -0.62 -19.63 -6.10
C THR A 106 -0.81 -18.26 -6.76
N TRP A 107 -0.28 -18.11 -7.97
CA TRP A 107 -0.50 -16.90 -8.77
C TRP A 107 -2.01 -16.72 -9.04
N PRO A 108 -2.62 -15.57 -8.69
CA PRO A 108 -4.06 -15.41 -8.88
C PRO A 108 -4.45 -15.41 -10.35
N ILE A 109 -5.55 -16.10 -10.66
CA ILE A 109 -6.14 -16.14 -12.01
C ILE A 109 -7.51 -15.45 -12.00
N HIS A 110 -7.82 -14.74 -13.05
CA HIS A 110 -9.10 -14.05 -13.19
C HIS A 110 -10.22 -15.09 -13.31
N GLU A 111 -11.23 -15.00 -12.43
CA GLU A 111 -12.26 -16.04 -12.26
C GLU A 111 -12.99 -16.40 -13.56
N ARG A 112 -13.18 -15.42 -14.45
CA ARG A 112 -13.93 -15.62 -15.70
C ARG A 112 -13.07 -15.85 -16.94
N THR A 113 -11.87 -15.29 -16.98
CA THR A 113 -11.03 -15.29 -18.21
C THR A 113 -9.89 -16.29 -18.10
N GLY A 114 -9.54 -16.74 -16.89
CA GLY A 114 -8.38 -17.58 -16.65
C GLY A 114 -7.04 -16.85 -16.78
N GLU A 115 -7.06 -15.56 -17.09
CA GLU A 115 -5.85 -14.75 -17.24
C GLU A 115 -5.15 -14.59 -15.89
N ARG A 116 -3.81 -14.66 -15.90
CA ARG A 116 -3.03 -14.39 -14.70
C ARG A 116 -3.13 -12.92 -14.31
N LEU A 117 -3.20 -12.67 -13.01
CA LEU A 117 -3.17 -11.31 -12.47
C LEU A 117 -1.90 -10.58 -12.88
N ASP A 118 -2.07 -9.37 -13.44
CA ASP A 118 -1.03 -8.36 -13.51
C ASP A 118 -1.12 -7.46 -12.28
N TRP A 119 -0.13 -7.57 -11.38
CA TRP A 119 -0.08 -6.81 -10.14
C TRP A 119 -0.01 -5.30 -10.35
N PHE A 120 0.55 -4.84 -11.48
CA PHE A 120 0.65 -3.41 -11.81
C PHE A 120 -0.67 -2.82 -12.33
N GLN A 121 -1.70 -3.66 -12.51
CA GLN A 121 -3.04 -3.25 -12.93
C GLN A 121 -4.07 -3.33 -11.80
N LEU A 122 -3.66 -3.77 -10.60
CA LEU A 122 -4.58 -3.80 -9.46
C LEU A 122 -5.00 -2.38 -9.06
N PRO A 123 -6.26 -2.19 -8.66
CA PRO A 123 -6.70 -0.93 -8.07
C PRO A 123 -5.88 -0.61 -6.82
N VAL A 124 -5.43 0.65 -6.71
CA VAL A 124 -4.80 1.17 -5.49
C VAL A 124 -5.86 1.86 -4.65
N VAL A 125 -5.96 1.48 -3.37
CA VAL A 125 -6.87 2.08 -2.40
C VAL A 125 -6.05 2.63 -1.23
N ASN A 126 -5.95 3.95 -1.16
CA ASN A 126 -5.28 4.66 -0.08
C ASN A 126 -6.32 5.26 0.88
N ASP A 127 -6.93 4.42 1.72
CA ASP A 127 -8.06 4.83 2.57
C ASP A 127 -7.97 4.38 4.03
N ARG A 128 -6.82 3.80 4.46
CA ARG A 128 -6.61 3.36 5.84
C ARG A 128 -6.84 4.50 6.84
N PHE A 129 -6.35 5.69 6.51
CA PHE A 129 -6.60 6.93 7.25
C PHE A 129 -7.21 7.95 6.28
N LYS A 130 -8.54 7.95 6.17
CA LYS A 130 -9.26 8.67 5.11
C LYS A 130 -8.99 10.17 5.09
N GLU A 131 -9.00 10.82 6.25
CA GLU A 131 -8.78 12.27 6.33
C GLU A 131 -7.33 12.62 6.02
N TRP A 132 -6.35 11.89 6.55
CA TRP A 132 -4.96 12.01 6.13
C TRP A 132 -4.76 11.78 4.63
N ALA A 133 -5.38 10.76 4.03
CA ALA A 133 -5.22 10.46 2.61
C ALA A 133 -5.79 11.58 1.73
N LYS A 134 -6.93 12.18 2.12
CA LYS A 134 -7.47 13.39 1.48
C LYS A 134 -6.49 14.55 1.60
N ALA A 135 -5.93 14.78 2.79
CA ALA A 135 -4.97 15.86 3.02
C ALA A 135 -3.67 15.64 2.24
N LEU A 136 -3.15 14.42 2.16
CA LEU A 136 -2.00 14.06 1.34
C LEU A 136 -2.25 14.39 -0.15
N ASN A 137 -3.50 14.25 -0.62
CA ASN A 137 -3.96 14.55 -1.97
C ASN A 137 -3.06 13.95 -3.07
N TRP A 138 -2.55 12.76 -2.80
CA TRP A 138 -1.67 12.02 -3.69
C TRP A 138 -1.94 10.53 -3.53
N THR A 139 -1.94 9.80 -4.64
CA THR A 139 -2.12 8.35 -4.67
C THR A 139 -0.97 7.73 -5.46
N PRO A 140 -0.26 6.75 -4.91
CA PRO A 140 0.82 6.07 -5.62
C PRO A 140 0.30 5.27 -6.81
N SER A 141 1.15 5.09 -7.81
CA SER A 141 0.92 4.04 -8.81
C SER A 141 1.07 2.65 -8.19
N PRO A 142 0.42 1.60 -8.74
CA PRO A 142 0.57 0.22 -8.27
C PRO A 142 2.04 -0.19 -8.09
N LEU A 143 2.37 -0.70 -6.90
CA LEU A 143 3.72 -1.14 -6.53
C LEU A 143 4.83 -0.07 -6.65
N GLN A 144 4.45 1.22 -6.69
CA GLN A 144 5.42 2.31 -6.60
C GLN A 144 6.23 2.19 -5.29
N ALA A 145 7.55 2.18 -5.39
CA ALA A 145 8.42 1.88 -4.25
C ALA A 145 8.44 2.99 -3.18
N THR A 146 8.30 4.26 -3.59
CA THR A 146 8.50 5.41 -2.70
C THR A 146 7.48 6.53 -2.94
N CYS A 147 7.20 7.29 -1.89
CA CYS A 147 6.40 8.50 -1.89
C CYS A 147 7.32 9.74 -1.94
N PRO A 148 7.12 10.66 -2.90
CA PRO A 148 7.90 11.90 -3.03
C PRO A 148 7.38 12.96 -2.07
N LEU A 149 7.47 12.69 -0.76
CA LEU A 149 6.83 13.48 0.28
C LEU A 149 7.31 14.94 0.33
N ARG A 150 8.61 15.19 0.21
CA ARG A 150 9.16 16.54 0.24
C ARG A 150 8.67 17.32 -0.97
N SER A 151 8.65 16.73 -2.17
CA SER A 151 8.07 17.37 -3.36
C SER A 151 6.58 17.69 -3.17
N ILE A 152 5.81 16.76 -2.58
CA ILE A 152 4.39 16.99 -2.25
C ILE A 152 4.26 18.20 -1.31
N VAL A 153 5.05 18.26 -0.23
CA VAL A 153 5.04 19.38 0.72
C VAL A 153 5.44 20.71 0.06
N GLN A 154 6.47 20.71 -0.80
CA GLN A 154 6.92 21.90 -1.53
C GLN A 154 5.85 22.44 -2.48
N SER A 155 5.20 21.55 -3.25
CA SER A 155 4.14 21.92 -4.20
C SER A 155 2.95 22.60 -3.51
N ARG A 156 2.64 22.20 -2.27
CA ARG A 156 1.56 22.81 -1.47
C ARG A 156 1.90 24.21 -0.98
N ASN A 157 3.18 24.53 -0.81
CA ASN A 157 3.65 25.83 -0.32
C ASN A 157 3.92 26.83 -1.44
N GLY A 158 3.62 26.48 -2.70
CA GLY A 158 3.84 27.37 -3.86
C GLY A 158 5.31 27.58 -4.22
N VAL A 159 6.21 26.70 -3.77
CA VAL A 159 7.64 26.74 -4.10
C VAL A 159 7.86 25.73 -5.23
N LEU A 160 7.92 26.22 -6.47
CA LEU A 160 8.44 25.51 -7.65
C LEU A 160 9.83 26.02 -7.98
#